data_AF-A0A9D5VEN3-F1
#
_entry.id   AF-A0A9D5VEN3-F1
#
_cell.length_a   1.000
_cell.length_b   1.000
_cell.length_c   1.000
_cell.angle_alpha   90.00
_cell.angle_beta   90.00
_cell.angle_gamma   90.00
#
_symmetry.space_group_name_H-M   'P 1'
#
loop_
_entity.id
_entity.type
_entity.pdbx_description
1 polymer ?
#
loop_
_entity_poly.entity_id
_entity_poly.type
_entity_poly.pdbx_seq_one_letter_code
_entity_poly.pdbx_strand_id
1 'polypeptide(L)'
;MSEISSTLLRQLDMSTDLDLLLGRVLKFSLEISSADRGSILVLDESGSVKHQILARPGQTPEFATYSVLKVMKDGLGGWVYTNHQPALLRDVTKDPRWVILPQDQWETGSAMAVPFFFQERISAMVIVQHEAKEAFDASHLEHLQKVAEHTAHTIEKARLIRKASAENKALYTLLEKTPQPLLIVDEMHRITFLNQAALPYFTSNPTGCDMQVFPEGSGLLQAIRLFRSEEVTPQQLKVRTSWPTRESLKMSVRELSPLGLVLTFLE
;
A
#
# COMPACT_ATOMS: atom_id res chain seq x y z
N MET A 1 0.17 14.46 22.07
CA MET A 1 -0.99 13.94 21.29
C MET A 1 -0.91 14.23 19.78
N SER A 2 0.16 14.79 19.21
CA SER A 2 0.17 15.17 17.77
C SER A 2 0.87 14.20 16.80
N GLU A 3 1.73 13.28 17.25
CA GLU A 3 2.54 12.43 16.33
C GLU A 3 1.94 11.06 15.98
N ILE A 4 1.07 10.53 16.85
CA ILE A 4 0.36 9.27 16.56
C ILE A 4 -0.67 9.49 15.44
N SER A 5 -1.30 10.67 15.40
CA SER A 5 -2.15 11.07 14.28
C SER A 5 -1.38 11.17 12.97
N SER A 6 -0.17 11.72 12.94
CA SER A 6 0.56 11.90 11.66
C SER A 6 1.01 10.56 11.07
N THR A 7 1.36 9.58 11.90
CA THR A 7 1.78 8.24 11.45
C THR A 7 0.58 7.39 11.01
N LEU A 8 -0.56 7.51 11.71
CA LEU A 8 -1.80 6.83 11.34
C LEU A 8 -2.45 7.46 10.09
N LEU A 9 -2.37 8.79 9.95
CA LEU A 9 -2.76 9.52 8.74
C LEU A 9 -1.89 9.09 7.55
N ARG A 10 -0.57 8.96 7.74
CA ARG A 10 0.34 8.46 6.69
C ARG A 10 0.04 7.03 6.25
N GLN A 11 -0.46 6.17 7.16
CA GLN A 11 -0.91 4.81 6.81
C GLN A 11 -2.27 4.78 6.09
N LEU A 12 -3.14 5.77 6.31
CA LEU A 12 -4.39 5.97 5.57
C LEU A 12 -4.16 6.75 4.26
N ASP A 13 -3.04 7.46 4.13
CA ASP A 13 -2.61 8.15 2.91
C ASP A 13 -2.10 7.19 1.83
N MET A 14 -1.58 6.00 2.17
CA MET A 14 -0.95 5.12 1.17
C MET A 14 -1.92 4.50 0.12
N SER A 15 -3.19 4.26 0.48
CA SER A 15 -4.21 3.91 -0.52
C SER A 15 -4.57 5.14 -1.36
N THR A 16 -4.69 6.28 -0.69
CA THR A 16 -5.00 7.58 -1.26
C THR A 16 -3.90 8.04 -2.24
N ASP A 17 -2.64 7.69 -2.02
CA ASP A 17 -1.51 8.05 -2.89
C ASP A 17 -1.57 7.36 -4.25
N LEU A 18 -1.90 6.05 -4.29
CA LEU A 18 -2.00 5.35 -5.57
C LEU A 18 -3.25 5.82 -6.33
N ASP A 19 -4.39 5.95 -5.65
CA ASP A 19 -5.63 6.45 -6.26
C ASP A 19 -5.46 7.86 -6.83
N LEU A 20 -4.83 8.77 -6.08
CA LEU A 20 -4.54 10.13 -6.53
C LEU A 20 -3.54 10.15 -7.69
N LEU A 21 -2.49 9.34 -7.63
CA LEU A 21 -1.53 9.22 -8.72
C LEU A 21 -2.21 8.74 -10.00
N LEU A 22 -2.92 7.61 -9.93
CA LEU A 22 -3.62 7.04 -11.08
C LEU A 22 -4.69 8.00 -11.62
N GLY A 23 -5.42 8.70 -10.74
CA GLY A 23 -6.36 9.74 -11.12
C GLY A 23 -5.72 10.90 -11.88
N ARG A 24 -4.55 11.37 -11.44
CA ARG A 24 -3.77 12.42 -12.13
C ARG A 24 -3.28 11.95 -13.48
N VAL A 25 -2.76 10.72 -13.56
CA VAL A 25 -2.28 10.13 -14.82
C VAL A 25 -3.44 9.98 -15.80
N LEU A 26 -4.60 9.48 -15.35
CA LEU A 26 -5.76 9.33 -16.21
C LEU A 26 -6.22 10.71 -16.71
N LYS A 27 -6.37 11.69 -15.82
CA LYS A 27 -6.73 13.06 -16.20
C LYS A 27 -5.77 13.63 -17.25
N PHE A 28 -4.47 13.52 -17.03
CA PHE A 28 -3.46 13.98 -17.99
C PHE A 28 -3.55 13.23 -19.33
N SER A 29 -3.80 11.92 -19.29
CA SER A 29 -3.99 11.08 -20.48
C SER A 29 -5.20 11.53 -21.30
N LEU A 30 -6.30 11.89 -20.64
CA LEU A 30 -7.49 12.44 -21.31
C LEU A 30 -7.19 13.81 -21.92
N GLU A 31 -6.53 14.70 -21.18
CA GLU A 31 -6.20 16.05 -21.65
C GLU A 31 -5.26 16.01 -22.88
N ILE A 32 -4.19 15.23 -22.84
CA ILE A 32 -3.21 15.18 -23.95
C ILE A 32 -3.77 14.50 -25.21
N SER A 33 -4.72 13.59 -25.05
CA SER A 33 -5.37 12.90 -26.18
C SER A 33 -6.69 13.55 -26.60
N SER A 34 -7.16 14.59 -25.90
CA SER A 34 -8.51 15.14 -26.03
C SER A 34 -9.61 14.09 -25.92
N ALA A 35 -9.41 13.04 -25.13
CA ALA A 35 -10.36 11.94 -24.99
C ALA A 35 -11.50 12.29 -24.02
N ASP A 36 -12.71 11.81 -24.33
CA ASP A 36 -13.90 12.07 -23.51
C ASP A 36 -13.98 11.18 -22.27
N ARG A 37 -13.51 9.92 -22.39
CA ARG A 37 -13.57 8.90 -21.35
C ARG A 37 -12.29 8.09 -21.30
N GLY A 38 -12.03 7.49 -20.14
CA GLY A 38 -10.95 6.52 -20.06
C GLY A 38 -10.92 5.75 -18.76
N SER A 39 -9.99 4.82 -18.70
CA SER A 39 -9.72 4.00 -17.53
C SER A 39 -8.24 3.66 -17.44
N ILE A 40 -7.74 3.55 -16.21
CA ILE A 40 -6.46 2.88 -15.94
C ILE A 40 -6.74 1.60 -15.17
N LEU A 41 -6.18 0.49 -15.65
CA LEU A 41 -6.26 -0.83 -15.04
C LEU A 41 -4.86 -1.22 -14.55
N VAL A 42 -4.70 -1.51 -13.26
CA VAL A 42 -3.44 -2.02 -12.69
C VAL A 42 -3.53 -3.52 -12.55
N LEU A 43 -2.52 -4.21 -13.08
CA LEU A 43 -2.48 -5.65 -13.24
C LEU A 43 -1.50 -6.27 -12.26
N ASP A 44 -1.81 -7.48 -11.77
CA ASP A 44 -0.82 -8.32 -11.11
C ASP A 44 0.01 -9.15 -12.11
N GLU A 45 0.87 -10.01 -11.58
CA GLU A 45 1.73 -10.89 -12.38
C GLU A 45 0.94 -11.94 -13.18
N SER A 46 -0.31 -12.23 -12.80
CA SER A 46 -1.19 -13.15 -13.53
C SER A 46 -2.02 -12.46 -14.62
N GLY A 47 -1.95 -11.12 -14.73
CA GLY A 47 -2.81 -10.34 -15.61
C GLY A 47 -4.18 -10.04 -15.03
N SER A 48 -4.40 -10.33 -13.74
CA SER A 48 -5.64 -9.99 -13.06
C SER A 48 -5.64 -8.52 -12.66
N VAL A 49 -6.76 -7.83 -12.89
CA VAL A 49 -6.92 -6.43 -12.48
C VAL A 49 -7.06 -6.37 -10.96
N LYS A 50 -6.12 -5.70 -10.30
CA LYS A 50 -6.13 -5.49 -8.84
C LYS A 50 -6.63 -4.12 -8.43
N HIS A 51 -6.56 -3.16 -9.35
CA HIS A 51 -6.92 -1.78 -9.08
C HIS A 51 -7.40 -1.12 -10.36
N GLN A 52 -8.38 -0.23 -10.27
CA GLN A 52 -8.91 0.48 -11.43
C GLN A 52 -9.30 1.90 -11.07
N ILE A 53 -9.06 2.83 -12.01
CA ILE A 53 -9.62 4.17 -11.98
C ILE A 53 -10.42 4.37 -13.26
N LEU A 54 -11.65 4.86 -13.13
CA LEU A 54 -12.56 5.08 -14.24
C LEU A 54 -12.93 6.57 -14.31
N ALA A 55 -12.75 7.17 -15.48
CA ALA A 55 -13.29 8.47 -15.84
C ALA A 55 -14.47 8.24 -16.78
N ARG A 56 -15.57 7.73 -16.22
CA ARG A 56 -16.85 7.51 -16.92
C ARG A 56 -18.00 7.98 -16.02
N PRO A 57 -18.80 8.97 -16.44
CA PRO A 57 -19.92 9.44 -15.64
C PRO A 57 -21.01 8.35 -15.53
N GLY A 58 -21.64 8.26 -14.36
CA GLY A 58 -22.90 7.51 -14.17
C GLY A 58 -22.79 5.99 -14.00
N GLN A 59 -21.60 5.41 -13.85
CA GLN A 59 -21.46 3.96 -13.60
C GLN A 59 -21.60 3.60 -12.11
N THR A 60 -22.30 2.51 -11.82
CA THR A 60 -22.30 1.91 -10.47
C THR A 60 -21.02 1.07 -10.25
N PRO A 61 -20.59 0.86 -8.98
CA PRO A 61 -19.41 0.03 -8.68
C PRO A 61 -19.48 -1.41 -9.22
N GLU A 62 -20.68 -2.01 -9.22
CA GLU A 62 -20.92 -3.36 -9.71
C GLU A 62 -20.72 -3.42 -11.22
N PHE A 63 -21.25 -2.44 -11.95
CA PHE A 63 -21.10 -2.36 -13.39
C PHE A 63 -19.66 -2.05 -13.81
N ALA A 64 -18.97 -1.21 -13.05
CA ALA A 64 -17.54 -0.96 -13.24
C ALA A 64 -16.71 -2.25 -13.18
N THR A 65 -17.00 -3.12 -12.21
CA THR A 65 -16.32 -4.42 -12.06
C THR A 65 -16.63 -5.36 -13.22
N TYR A 66 -17.91 -5.48 -13.60
CA TYR A 66 -18.33 -6.28 -14.76
C TYR A 66 -17.66 -5.82 -16.06
N SER A 67 -17.63 -4.50 -16.29
CA SER A 67 -17.06 -3.88 -17.49
C SER A 67 -15.59 -4.23 -17.65
N VAL A 68 -14.81 -4.11 -16.58
CA VAL A 68 -13.39 -4.42 -16.60
C VAL A 68 -13.13 -5.90 -16.88
N LEU A 69 -13.87 -6.81 -16.23
CA LEU A 69 -13.76 -8.25 -16.51
C LEU A 69 -14.06 -8.56 -17.97
N LYS A 70 -15.11 -7.95 -18.53
CA LYS A 70 -15.52 -8.17 -19.92
C LYS A 70 -14.47 -7.64 -20.91
N VAL A 71 -13.94 -6.44 -20.69
CA VAL A 71 -12.90 -5.82 -21.52
C VAL A 71 -11.57 -6.59 -21.48
N MET A 72 -11.21 -7.13 -20.31
CA MET A 72 -10.00 -7.92 -20.14
C MET A 72 -10.12 -9.35 -20.70
N LYS A 73 -11.31 -9.94 -20.68
CA LYS A 73 -11.52 -11.31 -21.16
C LYS A 73 -11.74 -11.37 -22.67
N ASP A 74 -12.63 -10.51 -23.18
CA ASP A 74 -13.17 -10.63 -24.53
C ASP A 74 -12.85 -9.40 -25.41
N GLY A 75 -12.20 -8.38 -24.86
CA GLY A 75 -12.07 -7.07 -25.51
C GLY A 75 -10.65 -6.56 -25.70
N LEU A 76 -10.56 -5.29 -26.04
CA LEU A 76 -9.35 -4.60 -26.44
C LEU A 76 -8.26 -4.67 -25.36
N GLY A 77 -8.64 -4.57 -24.09
CA GLY A 77 -7.70 -4.68 -22.97
C GLY A 77 -7.03 -6.05 -22.91
N GLY A 78 -7.81 -7.12 -23.05
CA GLY A 78 -7.28 -8.49 -23.11
C GLY A 78 -6.37 -8.73 -24.30
N TRP A 79 -6.73 -8.18 -25.46
CA TRP A 79 -5.90 -8.27 -26.66
C TRP A 79 -4.56 -7.56 -26.48
N VAL A 80 -4.55 -6.31 -25.95
CA VAL A 80 -3.31 -5.57 -25.66
C VAL A 80 -2.45 -6.31 -24.65
N TYR A 81 -3.06 -6.87 -23.60
CA TYR A 81 -2.35 -7.63 -22.59
C TYR A 81 -1.66 -8.87 -23.18
N THR A 82 -2.37 -9.60 -24.05
CA THR A 82 -1.85 -10.83 -24.67
C THR A 82 -0.75 -10.54 -25.70
N ASN A 83 -0.95 -9.51 -26.53
CA ASN A 83 -0.06 -9.23 -27.67
C ASN A 83 1.11 -8.31 -27.31
N HIS A 84 1.13 -7.72 -26.11
CA HIS A 84 2.16 -6.76 -25.68
C HIS A 84 2.32 -5.59 -26.66
N GLN A 85 1.22 -5.16 -27.27
CA GLN A 85 1.20 -4.11 -28.28
C GLN A 85 0.10 -3.09 -27.99
N PRO A 86 0.39 -1.78 -28.13
CA PRO A 86 -0.65 -0.76 -28.07
C PRO A 86 -1.63 -0.93 -29.24
N ALA A 87 -2.85 -0.43 -29.07
CA ALA A 87 -3.88 -0.48 -30.10
C ALA A 87 -4.50 0.89 -30.33
N LEU A 88 -4.72 1.23 -31.60
CA LEU A 88 -5.45 2.41 -32.07
C LEU A 88 -6.62 1.94 -32.94
N LEU A 89 -7.83 2.25 -32.51
CA LEU A 89 -9.07 1.96 -33.22
C LEU A 89 -9.65 3.30 -33.69
N ARG A 90 -9.54 3.59 -34.98
CA ARG A 90 -10.13 4.80 -35.58
C ARG A 90 -11.65 4.72 -35.69
N ASP A 91 -12.19 3.51 -35.79
CA ASP A 91 -13.63 3.24 -35.79
C ASP A 91 -13.90 1.95 -35.01
N VAL A 92 -14.41 2.09 -33.79
CA VAL A 92 -14.68 0.94 -32.89
C VAL A 92 -15.75 0.00 -33.44
N THR A 93 -16.63 0.47 -34.34
CA THR A 93 -17.70 -0.36 -34.93
C THR A 93 -17.19 -1.40 -35.92
N LYS A 94 -15.94 -1.24 -36.38
CA LYS A 94 -15.31 -2.12 -37.37
C LYS A 94 -14.31 -3.10 -36.75
N ASP A 95 -14.05 -3.00 -35.45
CA ASP A 95 -13.00 -3.77 -34.79
C ASP A 95 -13.60 -4.86 -33.88
N PRO A 96 -13.34 -6.15 -34.14
CA PRO A 96 -13.90 -7.24 -33.33
C PRO A 96 -13.33 -7.28 -31.90
N ARG A 97 -12.24 -6.54 -31.62
CA ARG A 97 -11.68 -6.40 -30.28
C ARG A 97 -12.47 -5.40 -29.44
N TRP A 98 -13.36 -4.61 -30.04
CA TRP A 98 -14.24 -3.72 -29.30
C TRP A 98 -15.47 -4.45 -28.78
N VAL A 99 -15.65 -4.44 -27.46
CA VAL A 99 -16.83 -5.03 -26.83
C VAL A 99 -17.76 -3.91 -26.39
N ILE A 100 -18.99 -3.94 -26.88
CA ILE A 100 -20.06 -3.03 -26.44
C ILE A 100 -20.58 -3.52 -25.09
N LEU A 101 -20.55 -2.64 -24.09
CA LEU A 101 -21.06 -2.93 -22.76
C LEU A 101 -22.52 -2.48 -22.63
N PRO A 102 -23.35 -3.14 -21.79
CA PRO A 102 -24.79 -2.84 -21.69
C PRO A 102 -25.17 -1.41 -21.28
N GLN A 103 -24.25 -0.63 -20.70
CA GLN A 103 -24.46 0.78 -20.32
C GLN A 103 -23.60 1.74 -21.15
N ASP A 104 -22.98 1.27 -22.23
CA ASP A 104 -22.27 2.16 -23.14
C ASP A 104 -23.29 3.04 -23.87
N GLN A 105 -23.18 4.34 -23.65
CA GLN A 105 -24.00 5.35 -24.35
C GLN A 105 -23.52 5.58 -25.79
N TRP A 106 -22.32 5.09 -26.12
CA TRP A 106 -21.71 5.25 -27.43
C TRP A 106 -21.55 3.89 -28.10
N GLU A 107 -22.34 3.67 -29.14
CA GLU A 107 -22.20 2.50 -30.01
C GLU A 107 -21.15 2.73 -31.11
N THR A 108 -20.61 3.95 -31.21
CA THR A 108 -19.65 4.40 -32.21
C THR A 108 -18.54 5.23 -31.56
N GLY A 109 -17.41 5.39 -32.26
CA GLY A 109 -16.32 6.25 -31.82
C GLY A 109 -14.95 5.72 -32.20
N SER A 110 -13.95 6.21 -31.48
CA SER A 110 -12.56 5.78 -31.59
C SER A 110 -11.98 5.49 -30.22
N ALA A 111 -10.94 4.66 -30.16
CA ALA A 111 -10.32 4.24 -28.92
C ALA A 111 -8.81 4.01 -29.05
N MET A 112 -8.09 4.20 -27.95
CA MET A 112 -6.71 3.76 -27.82
C MET A 112 -6.55 2.93 -26.54
N ALA A 113 -5.71 1.91 -26.61
CA ALA A 113 -5.29 1.14 -25.45
C ALA A 113 -3.77 1.03 -25.44
N VAL A 114 -3.14 1.49 -24.36
CA VAL A 114 -1.68 1.57 -24.24
C VAL A 114 -1.23 0.84 -22.97
N PRO A 115 -0.37 -0.19 -23.11
CA PRO A 115 0.18 -0.90 -21.97
C PRO A 115 1.29 -0.09 -21.30
N PHE A 116 1.38 -0.20 -19.97
CA PHE A 116 2.43 0.40 -19.16
C PHE A 116 3.39 -0.73 -18.80
N PHE A 117 4.57 -0.71 -19.41
CA PHE A 117 5.58 -1.74 -19.18
C PHE A 117 6.42 -1.42 -17.96
N PHE A 118 6.59 -2.41 -17.10
CA PHE A 118 7.60 -2.39 -16.07
C PHE A 118 8.45 -3.64 -16.21
N GLN A 119 9.71 -3.46 -16.63
CA GLN A 119 10.53 -4.57 -17.12
C GLN A 119 9.80 -5.27 -18.29
N GLU A 120 9.76 -6.60 -18.29
CA GLU A 120 9.18 -7.41 -19.37
C GLU A 120 7.67 -7.69 -19.20
N ARG A 121 6.98 -7.00 -18.27
CA ARG A 121 5.55 -7.23 -18.03
C ARG A 121 4.72 -5.95 -18.07
N ILE A 122 3.45 -6.11 -18.40
CA ILE A 122 2.45 -5.05 -18.35
C ILE A 122 2.00 -4.90 -16.90
N SER A 123 2.38 -3.80 -16.25
CA SER A 123 2.00 -3.47 -14.86
C SER A 123 0.67 -2.74 -14.77
N ALA A 124 0.35 -1.95 -15.79
CA ALA A 124 -0.91 -1.25 -15.92
C ALA A 124 -1.27 -1.04 -17.39
N MET A 125 -2.47 -0.54 -17.64
CA MET A 125 -2.93 -0.20 -18.98
C MET A 125 -3.85 1.01 -18.89
N VAL A 126 -3.69 1.95 -19.83
CA VAL A 126 -4.66 3.02 -20.05
C VAL A 126 -5.49 2.69 -21.28
N ILE A 127 -6.80 2.91 -21.16
CA ILE A 127 -7.74 2.78 -22.28
C ILE A 127 -8.51 4.11 -22.34
N VAL A 128 -8.43 4.81 -23.47
CA VAL A 128 -9.13 6.07 -23.71
C VAL A 128 -10.08 5.95 -24.89
N GLN A 129 -11.14 6.76 -24.86
CA GLN A 129 -12.25 6.69 -25.81
C GLN A 129 -12.71 8.09 -26.19
N HIS A 130 -13.16 8.23 -27.43
CA HIS A 130 -13.78 9.44 -27.93
C HIS A 130 -15.05 9.09 -28.72
N GLU A 131 -16.10 9.89 -28.60
CA GLU A 131 -17.41 9.65 -29.22
C GLU A 131 -17.34 9.71 -30.76
N ALA A 132 -16.53 10.62 -31.29
CA ALA A 132 -16.26 10.70 -32.73
C ALA A 132 -15.29 9.60 -33.23
N LYS A 133 -15.58 9.09 -34.43
CA LYS A 133 -14.64 8.29 -35.23
C LYS A 133 -13.46 9.17 -35.68
N GLU A 134 -12.32 8.54 -35.95
CA GLU A 134 -11.09 9.19 -36.44
C GLU A 134 -10.56 10.31 -35.51
N ALA A 135 -11.03 10.41 -34.26
CA ALA A 135 -10.55 11.42 -33.32
C ALA A 135 -9.12 11.16 -32.86
N PHE A 136 -8.68 9.90 -32.89
CA PHE A 136 -7.31 9.50 -32.57
C PHE A 136 -6.53 9.12 -33.84
N ASP A 137 -5.25 9.51 -33.84
CA ASP A 137 -4.29 9.17 -34.87
C ASP A 137 -3.00 8.60 -34.25
N ALA A 138 -1.98 8.37 -35.08
CA ALA A 138 -0.70 7.84 -34.62
C ALA A 138 0.05 8.79 -33.67
N SER A 139 -0.12 10.10 -33.82
CA SER A 139 0.50 11.11 -32.96
C SER A 139 -0.08 11.06 -31.56
N HIS A 140 -1.41 10.95 -31.45
CA HIS A 140 -2.08 10.75 -30.15
C HIS A 140 -1.61 9.47 -29.46
N LEU A 141 -1.45 8.38 -30.21
CA LEU A 141 -0.94 7.11 -29.68
C LEU A 141 0.49 7.26 -29.16
N GLU A 142 1.38 7.90 -29.92
CA GLU A 142 2.76 8.14 -29.54
C GLU A 142 2.87 8.98 -28.26
N HIS A 143 2.07 10.05 -28.15
CA HIS A 143 2.01 10.85 -26.93
C HIS A 143 1.60 10.01 -25.71
N LEU A 144 0.54 9.20 -25.85
CA LEU A 144 0.05 8.36 -24.77
C LEU A 144 1.05 7.26 -24.38
N GLN A 145 1.81 6.71 -25.34
CA GLN A 145 2.92 5.79 -25.06
C GLN A 145 4.03 6.44 -24.23
N LYS A 146 4.41 7.69 -24.53
CA LYS A 146 5.40 8.42 -23.72
C LYS A 146 4.93 8.64 -22.28
N VAL A 147 3.63 8.88 -22.08
CA VAL A 147 3.01 8.96 -20.74
C VAL A 147 3.10 7.61 -20.03
N ALA A 148 2.77 6.52 -20.72
CA ALA A 148 2.83 5.16 -20.19
C ALA A 148 4.24 4.79 -19.71
N GLU A 149 5.27 5.07 -20.51
CA GLU A 149 6.68 4.80 -20.19
C GLU A 149 7.11 5.50 -18.88
N HIS A 150 6.85 6.79 -18.75
CA HIS A 150 7.23 7.55 -17.55
C HIS A 150 6.42 7.15 -16.31
N THR A 151 5.17 6.74 -16.52
CA THR A 151 4.25 6.48 -15.41
C THR A 151 4.41 5.06 -14.85
N ALA A 152 4.81 4.09 -15.68
CA ALA A 152 4.91 2.68 -15.27
C ALA A 152 5.82 2.48 -14.05
N HIS A 153 6.99 3.12 -14.02
CA HIS A 153 7.91 3.08 -12.87
C HIS A 153 7.31 3.71 -11.61
N THR A 154 6.57 4.81 -11.77
CA THR A 154 5.96 5.54 -10.65
C THR A 154 4.82 4.73 -10.01
N ILE A 155 3.99 4.09 -10.83
CA ILE A 155 2.92 3.20 -10.36
C ILE A 155 3.50 2.01 -9.61
N GLU A 156 4.54 1.37 -10.15
CA GLU A 156 5.16 0.22 -9.49
C GLU A 156 5.84 0.59 -8.18
N LYS A 157 6.53 1.73 -8.13
CA LYS A 157 7.08 2.27 -6.89
C LYS A 157 5.98 2.49 -5.84
N ALA A 158 4.88 3.16 -6.22
CA ALA A 158 3.75 3.40 -5.32
C ALA A 158 3.12 2.08 -4.83
N ARG A 159 2.97 1.09 -5.73
CA ARG A 159 2.45 -0.25 -5.40
C ARG A 159 3.33 -0.98 -4.39
N LEU A 160 4.65 -0.94 -4.57
CA LEU A 160 5.62 -1.57 -3.67
C LEU A 160 5.60 -0.94 -2.28
N ILE A 161 5.58 0.40 -2.19
CA ILE A 161 5.50 1.11 -0.91
C ILE A 161 4.18 0.75 -0.20
N ARG A 162 3.06 0.70 -0.93
CA ARG A 162 1.76 0.31 -0.38
C ARG A 162 1.77 -1.12 0.17
N LYS A 163 2.37 -2.07 -0.57
CA LYS A 163 2.51 -3.47 -0.13
C LYS A 163 3.33 -3.55 1.17
N ALA A 164 4.51 -2.93 1.20
CA ALA A 164 5.37 -2.91 2.39
C ALA A 164 4.67 -2.27 3.60
N SER A 165 3.92 -1.18 3.38
CA SER A 165 3.15 -0.53 4.45
C SER A 165 2.03 -1.43 4.98
N ALA A 166 1.35 -2.19 4.13
CA ALA A 166 0.29 -3.10 4.54
C ALA A 166 0.85 -4.29 5.34
N GLU A 167 1.97 -4.86 4.90
CA GLU A 167 2.69 -5.93 5.62
C GLU A 167 3.14 -5.45 7.00
N ASN A 168 3.76 -4.28 7.08
CA ASN A 168 4.14 -3.68 8.36
C ASN A 168 2.94 -3.49 9.29
N LYS A 169 1.83 -2.95 8.78
CA LYS A 169 0.60 -2.76 9.58
C LYS A 169 0.05 -4.08 10.11
N ALA A 170 0.09 -5.15 9.31
CA ALA A 170 -0.33 -6.48 9.75
C ALA A 170 0.57 -6.99 10.88
N LEU A 171 1.89 -6.86 10.75
CA LEU A 171 2.84 -7.22 11.81
C LEU A 171 2.59 -6.43 13.11
N TYR A 172 2.44 -5.11 13.03
CA TYR A 172 2.10 -4.29 14.20
C TYR A 172 0.81 -4.74 14.87
N THR A 173 -0.23 -5.05 14.08
CA THR A 173 -1.52 -5.52 14.61
C THR A 173 -1.37 -6.86 15.38
N LEU A 174 -0.51 -7.76 14.89
CA LEU A 174 -0.21 -9.01 15.57
C LEU A 174 0.54 -8.79 16.89
N LEU A 175 1.55 -7.91 16.89
CA LEU A 175 2.29 -7.55 18.09
C LEU A 175 1.39 -6.89 19.14
N GLU A 176 0.52 -5.97 18.73
CA GLU A 176 -0.44 -5.29 19.63
C GLU A 176 -1.39 -6.26 20.33
N LYS A 177 -1.88 -7.27 19.59
CA LYS A 177 -2.85 -8.27 20.08
C LYS A 177 -2.21 -9.47 20.76
N THR A 178 -0.88 -9.52 20.86
CA THR A 178 -0.19 -10.60 21.55
C THR A 178 -0.55 -10.57 23.04
N PRO A 179 -1.00 -11.69 23.66
CA PRO A 179 -1.45 -11.71 25.05
C PRO A 179 -0.31 -11.52 26.06
N GLN A 180 0.93 -11.84 25.66
CA GLN A 180 2.10 -11.62 26.49
C GLN A 180 2.46 -10.13 26.48
N PRO A 181 2.66 -9.47 27.64
CA PRO A 181 3.09 -8.09 27.68
C PRO A 181 4.45 -7.92 26.99
N LEU A 182 4.53 -6.96 26.08
CA LEU A 182 5.67 -6.68 25.21
C LEU A 182 6.01 -5.19 25.26
N LEU A 183 7.29 -4.88 25.42
CA LEU A 183 7.86 -3.54 25.41
C LEU A 183 9.08 -3.53 24.48
N ILE A 184 9.22 -2.51 23.64
CA ILE A 184 10.42 -2.29 22.82
C ILE A 184 11.00 -0.94 23.20
N VAL A 185 12.32 -0.90 23.33
CA VAL A 185 13.07 0.28 23.73
C VAL A 185 14.24 0.49 22.79
N ASP A 186 14.45 1.74 22.39
CA ASP A 186 15.57 2.10 21.51
C ASP A 186 16.91 2.14 22.26
N GLU A 187 17.98 2.42 21.51
CA GLU A 187 19.33 2.55 22.06
C GLU A 187 19.47 3.67 23.11
N MET A 188 18.60 4.69 23.00
CA MET A 188 18.48 5.84 23.89
C MET A 188 17.56 5.59 25.10
N HIS A 189 17.15 4.34 25.33
CA HIS A 189 16.29 3.92 26.46
C HIS A 189 14.89 4.52 26.45
N ARG A 190 14.40 4.96 25.29
CA ARG A 190 13.01 5.41 25.14
C ARG A 190 12.11 4.25 24.74
N ILE A 191 10.92 4.20 25.31
CA ILE A 191 9.90 3.22 24.95
C ILE A 191 9.36 3.57 23.56
N THR A 192 9.66 2.75 22.56
CA THR A 192 9.21 2.96 21.17
C THR A 192 7.95 2.19 20.84
N PHE A 193 7.67 1.10 21.58
CA PHE A 193 6.46 0.31 21.43
C PHE A 193 6.08 -0.38 22.72
N LEU A 194 4.76 -0.50 22.95
CA LEU A 194 4.19 -1.43 23.90
C LEU A 194 2.89 -2.00 23.34
N ASN A 195 2.60 -3.27 23.65
CA ASN A 195 1.35 -3.88 23.22
C ASN A 195 0.22 -3.67 24.24
N GLN A 196 -1.00 -4.10 23.88
CA GLN A 196 -2.17 -3.89 24.72
C GLN A 196 -2.07 -4.61 26.08
N ALA A 197 -1.43 -5.79 26.11
CA ALA A 197 -1.19 -6.54 27.34
C ALA A 197 -0.23 -5.83 28.31
N ALA A 198 0.65 -4.94 27.81
CA ALA A 198 1.56 -4.15 28.64
C ALA A 198 0.90 -2.90 29.24
N LEU A 199 -0.20 -2.38 28.66
CA LEU A 199 -0.85 -1.15 29.11
C LEU A 199 -1.27 -1.15 30.60
N PRO A 200 -1.89 -2.22 31.16
CA PRO A 200 -2.34 -2.22 32.56
C PRO A 200 -1.22 -2.06 33.58
N TYR A 201 0.03 -2.32 33.19
CA TYR A 201 1.17 -2.08 34.06
C TYR A 201 1.45 -0.58 34.20
N PHE A 202 1.14 0.25 33.20
CA PHE A 202 1.42 1.69 33.26
C PHE A 202 0.19 2.51 33.68
N THR A 203 0.41 3.57 34.45
CA THR A 203 -0.65 4.51 34.85
C THR A 203 -1.11 5.40 33.70
N SER A 204 -0.27 5.58 32.69
CA SER A 204 -0.55 6.29 31.43
C SER A 204 0.28 5.68 30.30
N ASN A 205 -0.03 6.00 29.04
CA ASN A 205 0.75 5.50 27.91
C ASN A 205 2.20 6.02 27.97
N PRO A 206 3.21 5.15 28.16
CA PRO A 206 4.60 5.56 28.38
C PRO A 206 5.40 5.73 27.07
N THR A 207 4.76 5.61 25.90
CA THR A 207 5.45 5.71 24.61
C THR A 207 6.18 7.05 24.47
N GLY A 208 7.45 7.02 24.09
CA GLY A 208 8.32 8.19 23.98
C GLY A 208 8.96 8.64 25.29
N CYS A 209 8.53 8.10 26.44
CA CYS A 209 9.20 8.36 27.71
C CYS A 209 10.55 7.64 27.77
N ASP A 210 11.54 8.33 28.31
CA ASP A 210 12.78 7.71 28.76
C ASP A 210 12.48 6.80 29.96
N MET A 211 13.00 5.58 29.96
CA MET A 211 12.81 4.66 31.06
C MET A 211 13.40 5.14 32.39
N GLN A 212 14.31 6.12 32.37
CA GLN A 212 14.85 6.76 33.56
C GLN A 212 13.79 7.52 34.38
N VAL A 213 12.64 7.83 33.78
CA VAL A 213 11.55 8.56 34.46
C VAL A 213 10.73 7.65 35.40
N PHE A 214 10.84 6.33 35.26
CA PHE A 214 10.14 5.39 36.15
C PHE A 214 10.89 5.25 37.48
N PRO A 215 10.17 5.13 38.63
CA PRO A 215 10.79 5.08 39.95
C PRO A 215 11.87 3.99 40.08
N GLU A 216 12.90 4.28 40.88
CA GLU A 216 13.85 3.26 41.32
C GLU A 216 13.10 2.11 42.01
N GLY A 217 13.27 0.89 41.50
CA GLY A 217 12.51 -0.29 41.94
C GLY A 217 11.58 -0.90 40.88
N SER A 218 11.27 -0.18 39.79
CA SER A 218 10.48 -0.73 38.64
C SER A 218 11.12 -1.94 37.95
N GLY A 219 12.41 -2.20 38.22
CA GLY A 219 13.23 -3.27 37.66
C GLY A 219 13.53 -3.18 36.15
N LEU A 220 12.95 -2.22 35.42
CA LEU A 220 13.24 -1.94 34.01
C LEU A 220 14.70 -1.50 33.78
N LEU A 221 15.13 -0.47 34.51
CA LEU A 221 16.52 0.03 34.48
C LEU A 221 17.52 -1.02 34.92
N GLN A 222 17.18 -1.79 35.95
CA GLN A 222 18.03 -2.87 36.45
C GLN A 222 18.18 -3.98 35.40
N ALA A 223 17.11 -4.35 34.71
CA ALA A 223 17.17 -5.38 33.68
C ALA A 223 18.01 -4.98 32.47
N ILE A 224 17.96 -3.72 32.05
CA ILE A 224 18.80 -3.23 30.95
C ILE A 224 20.27 -3.13 31.37
N ARG A 225 20.54 -2.63 32.59
CA ARG A 225 21.91 -2.58 33.13
C ARG A 225 22.53 -3.97 33.24
N LEU A 226 21.76 -4.94 33.72
CA LEU A 226 22.18 -6.35 33.81
C LEU A 226 22.31 -7.00 32.42
N PHE A 227 21.45 -6.68 31.45
CA PHE A 227 21.57 -7.22 30.09
C PHE A 227 22.80 -6.66 29.36
N ARG A 228 23.17 -5.40 29.63
CA ARG A 228 24.37 -4.76 29.08
C ARG A 228 25.66 -5.06 29.87
N SER A 229 25.60 -5.75 31.01
CA SER A 229 26.80 -6.18 31.73
C SER A 229 27.36 -7.47 31.10
N GLU A 230 28.69 -7.61 31.10
CA GLU A 230 29.38 -8.80 30.55
C GLU A 230 29.10 -10.10 31.34
N GLU A 231 28.32 -10.03 32.43
CA GLU A 231 28.01 -11.14 33.33
C GLU A 231 26.89 -12.06 32.83
N VAL A 232 26.19 -11.70 31.75
CA VAL A 232 24.99 -12.41 31.29
C VAL A 232 25.18 -12.91 29.86
N THR A 233 25.16 -14.23 29.66
CA THR A 233 25.12 -14.83 28.32
C THR A 233 23.87 -14.38 27.53
N PRO A 234 23.98 -13.97 26.26
CA PRO A 234 23.12 -12.92 25.68
C PRO A 234 21.69 -13.32 25.29
N GLN A 235 21.21 -14.52 25.65
CA GLN A 235 20.00 -15.06 25.01
C GLN A 235 18.71 -14.81 25.79
N GLN A 236 18.77 -14.65 27.12
CA GLN A 236 17.61 -14.38 27.94
C GLN A 236 17.98 -14.02 29.39
N LEU A 237 17.80 -12.77 29.80
CA LEU A 237 17.90 -12.39 31.22
C LEU A 237 16.52 -12.46 31.86
N LYS A 238 16.36 -13.27 32.92
CA LYS A 238 15.14 -13.29 33.75
C LYS A 238 15.32 -12.40 34.97
N VAL A 239 14.67 -11.23 34.99
CA VAL A 239 14.71 -10.31 36.13
C VAL A 239 13.38 -10.30 36.85
N ARG A 240 13.40 -10.31 38.19
CA ARG A 240 12.22 -10.09 39.02
C ARG A 240 12.08 -8.58 39.24
N THR A 241 11.04 -7.98 38.69
CA THR A 241 10.80 -6.53 38.81
C THR A 241 9.61 -6.27 39.72
N SER A 242 9.64 -5.20 40.54
CA SER A 242 8.45 -4.72 41.25
C SER A 242 7.86 -3.55 40.50
N TRP A 243 6.75 -3.77 39.80
CA TRP A 243 6.09 -2.70 39.09
C TRP A 243 5.39 -1.73 40.08
N PRO A 244 5.11 -0.46 39.73
CA PRO A 244 4.29 0.45 40.55
C PRO A 244 3.02 -0.19 41.17
N THR A 245 2.47 -1.22 40.54
CA THR A 245 1.30 -2.00 40.99
C THR A 245 1.62 -3.17 41.96
N ARG A 246 2.85 -3.25 42.49
CA ARG A 246 3.35 -4.22 43.52
C ARG A 246 3.45 -5.68 43.10
N GLU A 247 3.14 -6.06 41.87
CA GLU A 247 3.37 -7.43 41.40
C GLU A 247 4.82 -7.67 41.01
N SER A 248 5.35 -8.83 41.42
CA SER A 248 6.68 -9.26 41.03
C SER A 248 6.61 -10.06 39.74
N LEU A 249 7.09 -9.52 38.63
CA LEU A 249 7.04 -10.18 37.32
C LEU A 249 8.41 -10.70 36.93
N LYS A 250 8.46 -11.87 36.27
CA LYS A 250 9.68 -12.28 35.56
C LYS A 250 9.69 -11.57 34.22
N MET A 251 10.80 -10.97 33.86
CA MET A 251 10.94 -10.31 32.56
C MET A 251 12.10 -10.92 31.80
N SER A 252 11.92 -11.15 30.51
CA SER A 252 12.89 -11.64 29.56
C SER A 252 13.30 -10.52 28.62
N VAL A 253 14.59 -10.18 28.59
CA VAL A 253 15.17 -9.16 27.71
C VAL A 253 15.94 -9.83 26.57
N ARG A 254 15.73 -9.38 25.33
CA ARG A 254 16.52 -9.75 24.15
C ARG A 254 16.84 -8.53 23.31
N GLU A 255 17.97 -8.55 22.64
CA GLU A 255 18.30 -7.56 21.62
C GLU A 255 17.83 -8.02 20.24
N LEU A 256 17.22 -7.11 19.48
CA LEU A 256 16.78 -7.37 18.12
C LEU A 256 17.07 -6.16 17.25
N SER A 257 18.19 -6.17 16.54
CA SER A 257 18.56 -5.07 15.63
C SER A 257 17.62 -5.02 14.42
N PRO A 258 17.15 -3.84 13.97
CA PRO A 258 17.46 -2.49 14.46
C PRO A 258 16.45 -1.96 15.51
N LEU A 259 15.54 -2.79 16.01
CA LEU A 259 14.46 -2.38 16.92
C LEU A 259 14.96 -2.00 18.33
N GLY A 260 16.13 -2.48 18.73
CA GLY A 260 16.72 -2.22 20.04
C GLY A 260 16.49 -3.40 21.00
N LEU A 261 16.15 -3.11 22.27
CA LEU A 261 15.87 -4.17 23.25
C LEU A 261 14.36 -4.46 23.29
N VAL A 262 14.04 -5.74 23.31
CA VAL A 262 12.69 -6.29 23.42
C VAL A 262 12.55 -6.91 24.81
N LEU A 263 11.60 -6.41 25.60
CA LEU A 263 11.29 -6.91 26.93
C LEU A 263 9.92 -7.60 26.89
N THR A 264 9.90 -8.84 27.38
CA THR A 264 8.70 -9.68 27.46
C THR A 264 8.46 -10.09 28.90
N PHE A 265 7.22 -10.04 29.36
CA PHE A 265 6.88 -10.43 30.73
C PHE A 265 6.46 -11.90 30.75
N LEU A 266 6.92 -12.63 31.75
CA LEU A 266 6.68 -14.06 32.00
C LEU A 266 5.96 -14.18 33.34
N GLU A 267 4.95 -15.05 33.40
CA GLU A 267 4.32 -15.48 34.67
C GLU A 267 5.31 -16.23 35.59
#